data_AF-A0A661MBS1-F1
#
_entry.id   AF-A0A661MBS1-F1
#
_cell.length_a   1.000
_cell.length_b   1.000
_cell.length_c   1.000
_cell.angle_alpha   90.00
_cell.angle_beta   90.00
_cell.angle_gamma   90.00
#
_symmetry.space_group_name_H-M   'P 1'
#
loop_
_entity.id
_entity.type
_entity.pdbx_description
1 polymer ?
#
loop_
_entity_poly.entity_id
_entity_poly.type
_entity_poly.pdbx_seq_one_letter_code
_entity_poly.pdbx_strand_id
1 'polypeptide(L)'
;MEPSELTPAEFDGVRRNRYRPRLPWRRIGFVVLVAALIAGAYFWRQKVRADELRERIRAQHAEQVAPVLDELAATRAELESKALDAKSGAANRLVDAEVRLSALHDKEMVYLQVRAPELASEEGLRTAVRAERKDAIGACLGLELTPLSALSDVSEVLTVKWLGRVDDTNDMQRLSVREEQLTRAIERELPALKERVPADYFLLLVVQGKSRLRDPVDVFLWDLAQDKLVLRSRTENRGRLITVRSQIGPKADSAKAAGDPIAIADCSIA
;
A
#
# COMPACT_ATOMS: atom_id res chain seq x y z
N MET A 1 -105.65 -22.99 28.48
CA MET A 1 -104.23 -23.38 28.62
C MET A 1 -103.98 -24.32 27.46
N GLU A 2 -103.56 -23.77 26.32
CA GLU A 2 -103.22 -24.56 25.14
C GLU A 2 -101.97 -23.97 24.50
N PRO A 3 -101.07 -24.84 24.01
CA PRO A 3 -99.68 -24.51 23.75
C PRO A 3 -99.56 -23.67 22.47
N SER A 4 -98.69 -22.68 22.54
CA SER A 4 -98.22 -21.93 21.37
C SER A 4 -97.58 -22.89 20.36
N GLU A 5 -98.30 -23.20 19.29
CA GLU A 5 -97.74 -23.84 18.11
C GLU A 5 -96.70 -22.91 17.48
N LEU A 6 -95.43 -23.28 17.62
CA LEU A 6 -94.34 -22.67 16.89
C LEU A 6 -94.47 -23.09 15.42
N THR A 7 -95.05 -22.21 14.60
CA THR A 7 -94.96 -22.33 13.14
C THR A 7 -93.48 -22.30 12.74
N PRO A 8 -92.98 -23.30 11.98
CA PRO A 8 -91.61 -23.30 11.51
C PRO A 8 -91.42 -22.12 10.56
N ALA A 9 -90.35 -21.35 10.76
CA ALA A 9 -89.98 -20.31 9.82
C ALA A 9 -89.70 -20.96 8.46
N GLU A 10 -90.52 -20.65 7.46
CA GLU A 10 -90.20 -20.95 6.07
C GLU A 10 -88.85 -20.30 5.75
N PHE A 11 -87.88 -21.16 5.44
CA PHE A 11 -86.59 -20.72 4.98
C PHE A 11 -86.82 -20.14 3.58
N ASP A 12 -86.93 -18.81 3.50
CA ASP A 12 -87.02 -18.08 2.24
C ASP A 12 -85.70 -18.27 1.49
N GLY A 13 -85.68 -19.34 0.70
CA GLY A 13 -84.58 -19.70 -0.15
C GLY A 13 -84.26 -18.53 -1.06
N VAL A 14 -82.97 -18.28 -1.24
CA VAL A 14 -82.40 -17.28 -2.16
C VAL A 14 -82.23 -15.87 -1.57
N ARG A 15 -81.60 -15.76 -0.39
CA ARG A 15 -80.49 -14.78 -0.29
C ARG A 15 -79.30 -15.29 -1.08
N ARG A 16 -79.36 -15.10 -2.41
CA ARG A 16 -78.16 -15.12 -3.27
C ARG A 16 -77.15 -14.18 -2.61
N ASN A 17 -76.03 -14.72 -2.14
CA ASN A 17 -74.84 -13.97 -1.73
C ASN A 17 -74.47 -13.00 -2.86
N ARG A 18 -75.01 -11.78 -2.77
CA ARG A 18 -74.95 -10.78 -3.82
C ARG A 18 -73.75 -9.88 -3.52
N TYR A 19 -72.72 -10.06 -4.36
CA TYR A 19 -71.54 -9.21 -4.57
C TYR A 19 -70.44 -9.23 -3.50
N ARG A 20 -69.57 -10.26 -3.53
CA ARG A 20 -68.15 -9.90 -3.72
C ARG A 20 -67.99 -9.58 -5.20
N PRO A 21 -67.73 -8.32 -5.62
CA PRO A 21 -67.41 -8.06 -7.01
C PRO A 21 -66.22 -8.97 -7.37
N ARG A 22 -66.35 -9.74 -8.46
CA ARG A 22 -65.20 -10.48 -9.01
C ARG A 22 -64.10 -9.46 -9.20
N LEU A 23 -63.06 -9.52 -8.35
CA LEU A 23 -61.90 -8.64 -8.47
C LEU A 23 -61.46 -8.70 -9.94
N PRO A 24 -61.30 -7.56 -10.62
CA PRO A 24 -60.97 -7.53 -12.03
C PRO A 24 -59.49 -7.91 -12.20
N TRP A 25 -59.18 -9.19 -12.01
CA TRP A 25 -57.82 -9.76 -12.03
C TRP A 25 -57.06 -9.40 -13.30
N ARG A 26 -57.76 -9.23 -14.44
CA ARG A 26 -57.18 -8.71 -15.69
C ARG A 26 -56.62 -7.28 -15.56
N ARG A 27 -57.34 -6.39 -14.87
CA ARG A 27 -56.89 -5.00 -14.64
C ARG A 27 -55.75 -4.96 -13.62
N ILE A 28 -55.84 -5.77 -12.57
CA ILE A 28 -54.75 -5.89 -11.57
C ILE A 28 -53.49 -6.44 -12.22
N GLY A 29 -53.60 -7.51 -13.02
CA GLY A 29 -52.47 -8.08 -13.76
C GLY A 29 -51.82 -7.09 -14.71
N PHE A 30 -52.62 -6.27 -15.41
CA PHE A 30 -52.09 -5.20 -16.26
C PHE A 30 -51.33 -4.14 -15.45
N VAL A 31 -51.88 -3.68 -14.33
CA VAL A 31 -51.20 -2.70 -13.45
C VAL A 31 -49.89 -3.27 -12.89
N VAL A 32 -49.89 -4.53 -12.44
CA VAL A 32 -48.69 -5.20 -11.95
C VAL A 32 -47.64 -5.34 -13.06
N LEU A 33 -48.05 -5.71 -14.28
CA LEU A 33 -47.15 -5.82 -15.42
C LEU A 33 -46.53 -4.47 -15.79
N VAL A 34 -47.34 -3.41 -15.84
CA VAL A 34 -46.85 -2.05 -16.10
C VAL A 34 -45.90 -1.59 -14.98
N ALA A 35 -46.25 -1.82 -13.71
CA ALA A 35 -45.38 -1.50 -12.58
C ALA A 35 -44.05 -2.27 -12.65
N ALA A 36 -44.08 -3.55 -13.01
CA ALA A 36 -42.89 -4.38 -13.19
C ALA A 36 -42.00 -3.88 -14.34
N LEU A 37 -42.60 -3.45 -15.46
CA LEU A 37 -41.85 -2.85 -16.58
C LEU A 37 -41.20 -1.52 -16.17
N ILE A 38 -41.92 -0.66 -15.46
CA ILE A 38 -41.37 0.62 -14.97
C ILE A 38 -40.22 0.38 -13.99
N ALA A 39 -40.41 -0.53 -13.02
CA ALA A 39 -39.37 -0.90 -12.06
C ALA A 39 -38.16 -1.50 -12.78
N GLY A 40 -38.37 -2.41 -13.73
CA GLY A 40 -37.31 -3.02 -14.54
C GLY A 40 -36.52 -1.98 -15.34
N ALA A 41 -37.20 -1.03 -15.99
CA ALA A 41 -36.55 0.06 -16.72
C ALA A 41 -35.75 1.00 -15.78
N TYR A 42 -36.28 1.28 -14.58
CA TYR A 42 -35.58 2.06 -13.57
C TYR A 42 -34.30 1.36 -13.09
N PHE A 43 -34.38 0.08 -12.71
CA PHE A 43 -33.22 -0.71 -12.30
C PHE A 43 -32.18 -0.85 -13.42
N TRP A 44 -32.63 -1.04 -14.67
CA TRP A 44 -31.74 -1.07 -15.82
C TRP A 44 -30.99 0.25 -15.97
N ARG A 45 -31.69 1.38 -15.91
CA ARG A 45 -31.06 2.70 -16.03
C ARG A 45 -30.08 2.98 -14.90
N GLN A 46 -30.41 2.55 -13.68
CA GLN A 46 -29.51 2.66 -12.54
C GLN A 46 -28.26 1.81 -12.73
N LYS A 47 -28.40 0.59 -13.26
CA LYS A 47 -27.28 -0.30 -13.58
C LYS A 47 -26.36 0.31 -14.64
N VAL A 48 -26.90 0.81 -15.74
CA VAL A 48 -26.10 1.47 -16.80
C VAL A 48 -25.29 2.64 -16.24
N ARG A 49 -25.90 3.50 -15.42
CA ARG A 49 -25.18 4.61 -14.77
C ARG A 49 -24.09 4.15 -13.80
N ALA A 50 -24.34 3.05 -13.08
CA ALA A 50 -23.34 2.49 -12.18
C ALA A 50 -22.17 1.89 -12.99
N ASP A 51 -22.46 1.20 -14.09
CA ASP A 51 -21.47 0.61 -14.98
C ASP A 51 -20.59 1.70 -15.62
N GLU A 52 -21.21 2.78 -16.15
CA GLU A 52 -20.50 3.96 -16.68
C GLU A 52 -19.56 4.59 -15.64
N LEU A 53 -20.03 4.72 -14.40
CA LEU A 53 -19.22 5.32 -13.33
C LEU A 53 -18.06 4.42 -12.91
N ARG A 54 -18.26 3.11 -12.86
CA ARG A 54 -17.17 2.15 -12.62
C ARG A 54 -16.14 2.19 -13.73
N GLU A 55 -16.59 2.24 -14.98
CA GLU A 55 -15.71 2.33 -16.14
C GLU A 55 -14.85 3.58 -16.09
N ARG A 56 -15.42 4.73 -15.71
CA ARG A 56 -14.66 5.96 -15.50
C ARG A 56 -13.61 5.83 -14.39
N ILE A 57 -13.98 5.27 -13.24
CA ILE A 57 -13.02 5.04 -12.13
C ILE A 57 -11.87 4.13 -12.59
N ARG A 58 -12.17 3.06 -13.35
CA ARG A 58 -11.15 2.17 -13.91
C ARG A 58 -10.27 2.90 -14.92
N ALA A 59 -10.85 3.68 -15.82
CA ALA A 59 -10.09 4.45 -16.81
C ALA A 59 -9.14 5.44 -16.11
N GLN A 60 -9.63 6.17 -15.11
CA GLN A 60 -8.80 7.11 -14.33
C GLN A 60 -7.66 6.39 -13.58
N HIS A 61 -7.95 5.24 -12.97
CA HIS A 61 -6.93 4.41 -12.30
C HIS A 61 -5.89 3.89 -13.30
N ALA A 62 -6.33 3.32 -14.42
CA ALA A 62 -5.46 2.76 -15.45
C ALA A 62 -4.60 3.82 -16.15
N GLU A 63 -5.13 5.03 -16.35
CA GLU A 63 -4.40 6.11 -17.00
C GLU A 63 -3.37 6.76 -16.08
N GLN A 64 -3.70 6.98 -14.82
CA GLN A 64 -2.88 7.82 -13.93
C GLN A 64 -2.11 7.02 -12.87
N VAL A 65 -2.73 5.99 -12.30
CA VAL A 65 -2.19 5.26 -11.15
C VAL A 65 -1.39 4.05 -11.59
N ALA A 66 -1.94 3.23 -12.50
CA ALA A 66 -1.30 1.99 -12.94
C ALA A 66 0.13 2.19 -13.47
N PRO A 67 0.45 3.20 -14.31
CA PRO A 67 1.81 3.38 -14.83
C PRO A 67 2.84 3.63 -13.72
N VAL A 68 2.47 4.45 -12.72
CA VAL A 68 3.36 4.77 -11.59
C VAL A 68 3.57 3.55 -10.69
N LEU A 69 2.52 2.77 -10.44
CA LEU A 69 2.63 1.55 -9.64
C LEU A 69 3.41 0.46 -10.36
N ASP A 70 3.25 0.33 -11.68
CA ASP A 70 4.01 -0.61 -12.49
C ASP A 70 5.50 -0.23 -12.52
N GLU A 71 5.80 1.07 -12.63
CA GLU A 71 7.17 1.59 -12.55
C GLU A 71 7.80 1.34 -11.17
N LEU A 72 7.09 1.65 -10.08
CA LEU A 72 7.54 1.34 -8.71
C LEU A 72 7.78 -0.16 -8.51
N ALA A 73 6.87 -1.00 -9.02
CA ALA A 73 7.00 -2.45 -8.92
C ALA A 73 8.19 -2.97 -9.73
N ALA A 74 8.43 -2.41 -10.92
CA ALA A 74 9.58 -2.75 -11.77
C ALA A 74 10.89 -2.33 -11.10
N THR A 75 11.01 -1.08 -10.63
CA THR A 75 12.18 -0.58 -9.90
C THR A 75 12.47 -1.46 -8.68
N ARG A 76 11.44 -1.76 -7.89
CA ARG A 76 11.58 -2.66 -6.74
C ARG A 76 12.10 -4.03 -7.14
N ALA A 77 11.52 -4.66 -8.17
CA ALA A 77 11.92 -5.98 -8.61
C ALA A 77 13.38 -5.99 -9.10
N GLU A 78 13.81 -4.93 -9.78
CA GLU A 78 15.20 -4.75 -10.20
C GLU A 78 16.14 -4.67 -8.99
N LEU A 79 15.83 -3.83 -8.00
CA LEU A 79 16.64 -3.67 -6.79
C LEU A 79 16.69 -4.97 -5.96
N GLU A 80 15.57 -5.70 -5.86
CA GLU A 80 15.53 -7.02 -5.23
C GLU A 80 16.41 -8.03 -5.99
N SER A 81 16.41 -8.02 -7.32
CA SER A 81 17.31 -8.84 -8.14
C SER A 81 18.78 -8.52 -7.86
N LYS A 82 19.17 -7.24 -7.88
CA LYS A 82 20.54 -6.81 -7.55
C LYS A 82 20.96 -7.29 -6.15
N ALA A 83 20.03 -7.26 -5.18
CA ALA A 83 20.29 -7.75 -3.83
C ALA A 83 20.52 -9.26 -3.75
N LEU A 84 19.76 -10.06 -4.51
CA LEU A 84 19.95 -11.51 -4.60
C LEU A 84 21.29 -11.87 -5.28
N ASP A 85 21.66 -11.15 -6.33
CA ASP A 85 22.92 -11.37 -7.06
C ASP A 85 24.16 -11.04 -6.20
N ALA A 86 24.03 -10.06 -5.30
CA ALA A 86 25.10 -9.65 -4.39
C ALA A 86 25.55 -10.74 -3.39
N LYS A 87 24.78 -11.83 -3.22
CA LYS A 87 25.05 -12.98 -2.34
C LYS A 87 26.46 -13.58 -2.46
N SER A 88 27.11 -13.45 -3.62
CA SER A 88 28.34 -14.17 -3.95
C SER A 88 29.60 -13.31 -4.11
N GLY A 89 29.51 -11.97 -4.02
CA GLY A 89 30.54 -11.09 -4.59
C GLY A 89 31.49 -10.35 -3.65
N ALA A 90 31.18 -10.19 -2.36
CA ALA A 90 31.85 -9.16 -1.53
C ALA A 90 33.27 -9.48 -1.03
N ALA A 91 33.78 -10.69 -1.27
CA ALA A 91 35.16 -11.02 -0.90
C ALA A 91 36.20 -10.17 -1.67
N ASN A 92 35.85 -9.67 -2.85
CA ASN A 92 36.73 -8.86 -3.68
C ASN A 92 36.36 -7.38 -3.59
N ARG A 93 37.20 -6.57 -2.94
CA ARG A 93 37.01 -5.12 -2.84
C ARG A 93 37.02 -4.49 -4.24
N LEU A 94 35.95 -3.75 -4.54
CA LEU A 94 35.80 -2.89 -5.71
C LEU A 94 35.51 -1.48 -5.19
N VAL A 95 36.34 -0.51 -5.56
CA VAL A 95 36.05 0.91 -5.33
C VAL A 95 36.31 1.57 -6.66
N ASP A 96 35.25 2.03 -7.33
CA ASP A 96 35.41 2.88 -8.49
C ASP A 96 35.81 4.28 -8.01
N ALA A 97 36.96 4.78 -8.49
CA ALA A 97 37.55 6.03 -8.04
C ALA A 97 36.75 7.27 -8.51
N GLU A 98 35.81 7.09 -9.44
CA GLU A 98 35.02 8.18 -10.00
C GLU A 98 33.88 8.66 -9.08
N VAL A 99 33.39 7.81 -8.17
CA VAL A 99 32.31 8.19 -7.24
C VAL A 99 32.88 8.79 -5.96
N ARG A 100 32.81 10.12 -5.87
CA ARG A 100 33.13 10.83 -4.62
C ARG A 100 31.94 10.74 -3.67
N LEU A 101 32.18 10.26 -2.45
CA LEU A 101 31.16 10.21 -1.38
C LEU A 101 30.46 11.56 -1.16
N SER A 102 31.18 12.68 -1.33
CA SER A 102 30.62 14.02 -1.22
C SER A 102 29.54 14.33 -2.25
N ALA A 103 29.54 13.65 -3.41
CA ALA A 103 28.54 13.82 -4.45
C ALA A 103 27.25 13.03 -4.17
N LEU A 104 27.24 12.17 -3.14
CA LEU A 104 26.08 11.36 -2.77
C LEU A 104 25.11 12.08 -1.80
N HIS A 105 25.54 13.19 -1.17
CA HIS A 105 24.71 13.89 -0.19
C HIS A 105 23.46 14.56 -0.80
N ASP A 106 23.56 15.01 -2.05
CA ASP A 106 22.47 15.68 -2.76
C ASP A 106 21.68 14.70 -3.66
N LYS A 107 21.83 13.39 -3.43
CA LYS A 107 21.32 12.34 -4.31
C LYS A 107 20.29 11.47 -3.62
N GLU A 108 19.29 11.04 -4.38
CA GLU A 108 18.26 10.16 -3.85
C GLU A 108 18.78 8.73 -3.78
N MET A 109 18.80 8.17 -2.56
CA MET A 109 19.37 6.86 -2.30
C MET A 109 18.33 5.90 -1.75
N VAL A 110 18.15 4.76 -2.41
CA VAL A 110 17.37 3.65 -1.88
C VAL A 110 18.28 2.74 -1.06
N TYR A 111 17.79 2.33 0.11
CA TYR A 111 18.56 1.61 1.10
C TYR A 111 17.92 0.26 1.47
N LEU A 112 18.74 -0.77 1.56
CA LEU A 112 18.32 -2.07 2.09
C LEU A 112 19.39 -2.68 3.01
N GLN A 113 18.96 -3.09 4.20
CA GLN A 113 19.75 -3.91 5.12
C GLN A 113 19.15 -5.29 5.26
N VAL A 114 19.96 -6.32 5.02
CA VAL A 114 19.55 -7.73 5.12
C VAL A 114 20.64 -8.56 5.77
N ARG A 115 20.27 -9.71 6.31
CA ARG A 115 21.25 -10.73 6.73
C ARG A 115 21.55 -11.65 5.56
N ALA A 116 22.77 -12.19 5.50
CA ALA A 116 23.17 -13.15 4.48
C ALA A 116 22.21 -14.37 4.34
N PRO A 117 21.65 -14.95 5.42
CA PRO A 117 20.67 -16.03 5.30
C PRO A 117 19.34 -15.59 4.66
N GLU A 118 18.98 -14.32 4.75
CA GLU A 118 17.75 -13.79 4.16
C GLU A 118 17.88 -13.64 2.63
N LEU A 119 19.10 -13.51 2.11
CA LEU A 119 19.40 -13.55 0.68
C LEU A 119 19.46 -14.98 0.11
N ALA A 120 19.11 -16.00 0.91
CA ALA A 120 19.11 -17.38 0.43
C ALA A 120 17.97 -17.68 -0.55
N SER A 121 16.82 -16.99 -0.43
CA SER A 121 15.65 -17.12 -1.29
C SER A 121 14.91 -15.79 -1.44
N GLU A 122 14.05 -15.69 -2.45
CA GLU A 122 13.20 -14.51 -2.65
C GLU A 122 12.27 -14.25 -1.45
N GLU A 123 11.72 -15.30 -0.84
CA GLU A 123 10.82 -15.16 0.31
C GLU A 123 11.56 -14.62 1.54
N GLY A 124 12.82 -15.03 1.73
CA GLY A 124 13.69 -14.52 2.78
C GLY A 124 13.92 -13.01 2.63
N LEU A 125 14.23 -12.57 1.40
CA LEU A 125 14.43 -11.17 1.05
C LEU A 125 13.15 -10.36 1.27
N ARG A 126 12.01 -10.81 0.74
CA ARG A 126 10.72 -10.11 0.92
C ARG A 126 10.34 -9.95 2.38
N THR A 127 10.63 -10.96 3.21
CA THR A 127 10.41 -10.88 4.66
C THR A 127 11.33 -9.85 5.30
N ALA A 128 12.59 -9.79 4.88
CA ALA A 128 13.56 -8.82 5.39
C ALA A 128 13.20 -7.38 4.99
N VAL A 129 12.77 -7.14 3.75
CA VAL A 129 12.28 -5.83 3.29
C VAL A 129 11.13 -5.34 4.15
N ARG A 130 10.15 -6.21 4.47
CA ARG A 130 9.00 -5.83 5.31
C ARG A 130 9.34 -5.61 6.78
N ALA A 131 10.40 -6.25 7.29
CA ALA A 131 10.77 -6.18 8.69
C ALA A 131 11.38 -4.83 9.10
N GLU A 132 11.65 -3.93 8.13
CA GLU A 132 12.17 -2.57 8.28
C GLU A 132 13.05 -2.37 9.53
N ARG A 133 14.34 -2.69 9.39
CA ARG A 133 15.29 -2.50 10.49
C ARG A 133 15.70 -1.04 10.55
N LYS A 134 15.34 -0.39 11.67
CA LYS A 134 15.82 0.96 11.98
C LYS A 134 17.33 0.96 12.04
N ASP A 135 17.95 1.76 11.18
CA ASP A 135 19.39 1.94 11.12
C ASP A 135 19.74 3.43 11.24
N ALA A 136 20.90 3.71 11.85
CA ALA A 136 21.47 5.04 11.99
C ALA A 136 22.44 5.40 10.84
N ILE A 137 22.72 4.49 9.91
CA ILE A 137 23.73 4.67 8.85
C ILE A 137 23.50 5.91 8.00
N GLY A 138 22.25 6.21 7.63
CA GLY A 138 21.93 7.46 6.92
C GLY A 138 22.35 8.69 7.71
N ALA A 139 22.00 8.74 9.00
CA ALA A 139 22.42 9.84 9.88
C ALA A 139 23.95 9.89 10.10
N CYS A 140 24.63 8.75 10.16
CA CYS A 140 26.08 8.68 10.31
C CYS A 140 26.82 9.17 9.06
N LEU A 141 26.30 8.86 7.87
CA LEU A 141 26.86 9.26 6.58
C LEU A 141 26.38 10.64 6.13
N GLY A 142 25.43 11.26 6.83
CA GLY A 142 24.79 12.50 6.37
C GLY A 142 24.06 12.32 5.04
N LEU A 143 23.45 11.15 4.84
CA LEU A 143 22.70 10.79 3.63
C LEU A 143 21.22 10.64 3.98
N GLU A 144 20.35 11.15 3.10
CA GLU A 144 18.93 10.85 3.14
C GLU A 144 18.68 9.49 2.48
N LEU A 145 18.40 8.49 3.30
CA LEU A 145 18.19 7.11 2.84
C LEU A 145 16.70 6.76 2.86
N THR A 146 16.15 6.44 1.69
CA THR A 146 14.79 5.92 1.56
C THR A 146 14.84 4.39 1.67
N PRO A 147 14.18 3.76 2.65
CA PRO A 147 14.21 2.31 2.76
C PRO A 147 13.49 1.67 1.56
N LEU A 148 13.98 0.53 1.07
CA LEU A 148 13.36 -0.19 -0.06
C LEU A 148 11.89 -0.56 0.22
N SER A 149 11.50 -0.72 1.49
CA SER A 149 10.10 -0.92 1.89
C SER A 149 9.19 0.25 1.51
N ALA A 150 9.70 1.47 1.46
CA ALA A 150 8.93 2.67 1.11
C ALA A 150 8.44 2.66 -0.35
N LEU A 151 9.12 1.94 -1.26
CA LEU A 151 8.62 1.72 -2.63
C LEU A 151 7.35 0.87 -2.67
N SER A 152 7.05 0.15 -1.59
CA SER A 152 5.84 -0.66 -1.43
C SER A 152 4.78 0.00 -0.57
N ASP A 153 5.10 1.15 0.03
CA ASP A 153 4.17 1.88 0.90
C ASP A 153 3.23 2.74 0.04
N VAL A 154 2.25 2.04 -0.53
CA VAL A 154 1.21 2.60 -1.39
C VAL A 154 -0.10 2.59 -0.61
N SER A 155 -0.77 3.74 -0.60
CA SER A 155 -2.10 3.90 -0.01
C SER A 155 -3.10 2.91 -0.60
N GLU A 156 -3.93 2.33 0.27
CA GLU A 156 -4.89 1.30 -0.12
C GLU A 156 -5.81 1.75 -1.27
N VAL A 157 -6.16 3.04 -1.33
CA VAL A 157 -7.04 3.62 -2.35
C VAL A 157 -6.48 3.51 -3.77
N LEU A 158 -5.15 3.56 -3.91
CA LEU A 158 -4.47 3.46 -5.21
C LEU A 158 -4.28 1.99 -5.65
N THR A 159 -4.54 1.02 -4.77
CA THR A 159 -4.29 -0.40 -5.07
C THR A 159 -5.38 -1.05 -5.92
N VAL A 160 -4.99 -2.07 -6.67
CA VAL A 160 -5.94 -2.93 -7.43
C VAL A 160 -6.97 -3.59 -6.50
N LYS A 161 -6.61 -3.85 -5.25
CA LYS A 161 -7.55 -4.38 -4.23
C LYS A 161 -8.69 -3.41 -3.94
N TRP A 162 -8.42 -2.11 -3.88
CA TRP A 162 -9.48 -1.11 -3.70
C TRP A 162 -10.35 -1.02 -4.96
N LEU A 163 -9.75 -1.12 -6.15
CA LEU A 163 -10.49 -1.16 -7.42
C LEU A 163 -11.45 -2.36 -7.49
N GLY A 164 -11.03 -3.54 -7.06
CA GLY A 164 -11.92 -4.71 -6.97
C GLY A 164 -13.16 -4.46 -6.10
N ARG A 165 -13.05 -3.67 -5.01
CA ARG A 165 -14.22 -3.30 -4.21
C ARG A 165 -15.19 -2.40 -4.98
N VAL A 166 -14.67 -1.52 -5.85
CA VAL A 166 -15.49 -0.66 -6.75
C VAL A 166 -16.34 -1.52 -7.67
N ASP A 167 -15.75 -2.58 -8.21
CA ASP A 167 -16.44 -3.53 -9.09
C ASP A 167 -17.62 -4.22 -8.40
N ASP A 168 -17.46 -4.58 -7.13
CA ASP A 168 -18.51 -5.25 -6.35
C ASP A 168 -19.66 -4.33 -5.90
N THR A 169 -19.53 -3.01 -6.05
CA THR A 169 -20.48 -2.05 -5.49
C THR A 169 -21.53 -1.60 -6.50
N ASN A 170 -22.81 -1.84 -6.22
CA ASN A 170 -23.95 -1.43 -7.06
C ASN A 170 -24.64 -0.13 -6.64
N ASP A 171 -24.21 0.47 -5.53
CA ASP A 171 -24.80 1.69 -4.99
C ASP A 171 -24.12 2.93 -5.60
N MET A 172 -24.90 3.74 -6.32
CA MET A 172 -24.44 4.97 -6.97
C MET A 172 -23.81 5.96 -5.99
N GLN A 173 -24.35 6.13 -4.78
CA GLN A 173 -23.81 7.07 -3.81
C GLN A 173 -22.46 6.61 -3.29
N ARG A 174 -22.29 5.30 -3.10
CA ARG A 174 -21.00 4.73 -2.71
C ARG A 174 -19.97 4.82 -3.83
N LEU A 175 -20.38 4.62 -5.08
CA LEU A 175 -19.51 4.76 -6.23
C LEU A 175 -19.03 6.22 -6.40
N SER A 176 -19.90 7.22 -6.23
CA SER A 176 -19.49 8.63 -6.33
C SER A 176 -18.53 9.03 -5.22
N VAL A 177 -18.73 8.55 -3.99
CA VAL A 177 -17.77 8.79 -2.90
C VAL A 177 -16.40 8.18 -3.22
N ARG A 178 -16.38 7.02 -3.89
CA ARG A 178 -15.13 6.35 -4.26
C ARG A 178 -14.40 7.04 -5.42
N GLU A 179 -15.12 7.54 -6.42
CA GLU A 179 -14.54 8.40 -7.47
C GLU A 179 -13.83 9.61 -6.85
N GLU A 180 -14.49 10.29 -5.90
CA GLU A 180 -13.91 11.42 -5.18
C GLU A 180 -12.70 11.01 -4.34
N GLN A 181 -12.76 9.87 -3.64
CA GLN A 181 -11.62 9.34 -2.88
C GLN A 181 -10.41 9.05 -3.77
N LEU A 182 -10.63 8.43 -4.93
CA LEU A 182 -9.56 8.16 -5.90
C LEU A 182 -8.97 9.46 -6.42
N THR A 183 -9.80 10.42 -6.80
CA THR A 183 -9.35 11.72 -7.33
C THR A 183 -8.49 12.46 -6.30
N ARG A 184 -8.92 12.52 -5.04
CA ARG A 184 -8.12 13.13 -3.96
C ARG A 184 -6.82 12.39 -3.69
N ALA A 185 -6.85 11.06 -3.72
CA ALA A 185 -5.64 10.26 -3.52
C ALA A 185 -4.65 10.49 -4.68
N ILE A 186 -5.13 10.57 -5.91
CA ILE A 186 -4.32 10.92 -7.08
C ILE A 186 -3.68 12.29 -6.91
N GLU A 187 -4.45 13.32 -6.56
CA GLU A 187 -3.93 14.68 -6.43
C GLU A 187 -2.91 14.83 -5.29
N ARG A 188 -3.13 14.12 -4.16
CA ARG A 188 -2.32 14.28 -2.95
C ARG A 188 -1.13 13.32 -2.89
N GLU A 189 -1.31 12.08 -3.30
CA GLU A 189 -0.36 10.99 -2.99
C GLU A 189 0.44 10.57 -4.22
N LEU A 190 -0.13 10.67 -5.42
CA LEU A 190 0.56 10.27 -6.65
C LEU A 190 1.82 11.12 -6.93
N PRO A 191 1.85 12.45 -6.69
CA PRO A 191 3.08 13.24 -6.87
C PRO A 191 4.22 12.75 -5.96
N ALA A 192 3.92 12.49 -4.69
CA ALA A 192 4.90 11.99 -3.73
C ALA A 192 5.38 10.57 -4.10
N LEU A 193 4.54 9.74 -4.73
CA LEU A 193 4.98 8.45 -5.26
C LEU A 193 5.88 8.61 -6.48
N LYS A 194 5.56 9.52 -7.40
CA LYS A 194 6.39 9.81 -8.59
C LYS A 194 7.76 10.35 -8.22
N GLU A 195 7.84 11.17 -7.17
CA GLU A 195 9.11 11.66 -6.64
C GLU A 195 9.98 10.53 -6.06
N ARG A 196 9.39 9.44 -5.54
CA ARG A 196 10.15 8.29 -5.00
C ARG A 196 10.68 7.32 -6.07
N VAL A 197 10.20 7.43 -7.30
CA VAL A 197 10.54 6.50 -8.38
C VAL A 197 12.00 6.63 -8.84
N PRO A 198 12.53 7.84 -9.14
CA PRO A 198 13.89 7.98 -9.62
C PRO A 198 14.90 7.96 -8.47
N ALA A 199 15.37 6.78 -8.10
CA ALA A 199 16.55 6.67 -7.24
C ALA A 199 17.83 6.84 -8.08
N ASP A 200 18.76 7.70 -7.66
CA ASP A 200 20.07 7.83 -8.31
C ASP A 200 20.96 6.63 -7.95
N TYR A 201 20.90 6.19 -6.69
CA TYR A 201 21.76 5.13 -6.17
C TYR A 201 21.00 4.10 -5.33
N PHE A 202 21.52 2.88 -5.31
CA PHE A 202 21.08 1.82 -4.42
C PHE A 202 22.20 1.37 -3.48
N LEU A 203 21.96 1.46 -2.17
CA LEU A 203 22.87 1.02 -1.12
C LEU A 203 22.35 -0.26 -0.45
N LEU A 204 23.07 -1.35 -0.62
CA LEU A 204 22.80 -2.63 0.05
C LEU A 204 23.83 -2.92 1.12
N LEU A 205 23.35 -3.31 2.29
CA LEU A 205 24.15 -3.83 3.38
C LEU A 205 23.77 -5.26 3.71
N VAL A 206 24.74 -6.16 3.59
CA VAL A 206 24.58 -7.57 3.92
C VAL A 206 25.36 -7.90 5.18
N VAL A 207 24.63 -8.18 6.26
CA VAL A 207 25.22 -8.61 7.53
C VAL A 207 25.46 -10.11 7.48
N GLN A 208 26.72 -10.54 7.55
CA GLN A 208 27.09 -11.96 7.43
C GLN A 208 26.67 -12.80 8.65
N GLY A 209 26.42 -12.16 9.80
CA GLY A 209 25.97 -12.85 11.02
C GLY A 209 24.68 -12.30 11.61
N LYS A 210 24.63 -12.22 12.95
CA LYS A 210 23.44 -11.79 13.70
C LYS A 210 23.36 -10.29 13.85
N SER A 211 24.50 -9.61 13.93
CA SER A 211 24.56 -8.17 14.20
C SER A 211 25.75 -7.53 13.52
N ARG A 212 25.52 -6.39 12.87
CA ARG A 212 26.56 -5.53 12.32
C ARG A 212 27.64 -5.12 13.34
N LEU A 213 27.31 -5.10 14.63
CA LEU A 213 28.24 -4.74 15.71
C LEU A 213 29.37 -5.74 15.93
N ARG A 214 29.18 -7.00 15.49
CA ARG A 214 30.12 -8.10 15.78
C ARG A 214 30.51 -8.86 14.53
N ASP A 215 29.63 -8.88 13.53
CA ASP A 215 29.80 -9.67 12.33
C ASP A 215 30.19 -8.78 11.15
N PRO A 216 30.96 -9.30 10.17
CA PRO A 216 31.30 -8.54 8.97
C PRO A 216 30.06 -8.06 8.22
N VAL A 217 30.17 -6.88 7.63
CA VAL A 217 29.15 -6.28 6.78
C VAL A 217 29.72 -6.12 5.38
N ASP A 218 28.98 -6.60 4.39
CA ASP A 218 29.28 -6.38 2.99
C ASP A 218 28.45 -5.19 2.50
N VAL A 219 29.13 -4.21 1.93
CA VAL A 219 28.57 -2.96 1.43
C VAL A 219 28.62 -2.99 -0.09
N PHE A 220 27.49 -2.71 -0.72
CA PHE A 220 27.38 -2.56 -2.16
C PHE A 220 26.67 -1.26 -2.49
N LEU A 221 27.20 -0.50 -3.45
CA LEU A 221 26.59 0.71 -3.99
C LEU A 221 26.48 0.57 -5.50
N TRP A 222 25.27 0.71 -6.03
CA TRP A 222 25.02 0.79 -7.46
C TRP A 222 24.63 2.22 -7.83
N ASP A 223 25.18 2.69 -8.94
CA ASP A 223 24.65 3.81 -9.71
C ASP A 223 23.53 3.24 -10.60
N LEU A 224 22.30 3.70 -10.37
CA LEU A 224 21.13 3.22 -11.09
C LEU A 224 20.96 3.89 -12.46
N ALA A 225 21.52 5.10 -12.65
CA ALA A 225 21.47 5.78 -13.94
C ALA A 225 22.39 5.09 -14.97
N GLN A 226 23.51 4.52 -14.52
CA GLN A 226 24.48 3.81 -15.36
C GLN A 226 24.36 2.28 -15.28
N ASP A 227 23.44 1.76 -14.45
CA ASP A 227 23.34 0.35 -14.09
C ASP A 227 24.70 -0.29 -13.74
N LYS A 228 25.46 0.37 -12.86
CA LYS A 228 26.86 0.02 -12.56
C LYS A 228 27.10 -0.13 -11.07
N LEU A 229 27.74 -1.24 -10.68
CA LEU A 229 28.26 -1.41 -9.32
C LEU A 229 29.50 -0.54 -9.13
N VAL A 230 29.39 0.50 -8.32
CA VAL A 230 30.45 1.50 -8.09
C VAL A 230 31.24 1.25 -6.81
N LEU A 231 30.62 0.62 -5.81
CA LEU A 231 31.29 0.22 -4.57
C LEU A 231 30.93 -1.22 -4.22
N ARG A 232 31.95 -2.01 -3.87
CA ARG A 232 31.81 -3.30 -3.21
C ARG A 232 32.90 -3.43 -2.17
N SER A 233 32.57 -3.53 -0.91
CA SER A 233 33.56 -3.67 0.15
C SER A 233 33.05 -4.55 1.27
N ARG A 234 33.94 -5.34 1.85
CA ARG A 234 33.71 -6.00 3.13
C ARG A 234 34.32 -5.15 4.23
N THR A 235 33.51 -4.72 5.19
CA THR A 235 33.97 -4.05 6.40
C THR A 235 33.98 -5.05 7.55
N GLU A 236 35.16 -5.30 8.10
CA GLU A 236 35.32 -5.98 9.38
C GLU A 236 35.14 -4.94 10.49
N ASN A 237 34.35 -5.25 11.51
CA ASN A 237 34.12 -4.32 12.60
C ASN A 237 35.38 -4.20 13.47
N ARG A 238 36.22 -3.20 13.20
CA ARG A 238 37.42 -2.87 13.99
C ARG A 238 37.18 -1.76 15.01
N GLY A 239 36.01 -1.78 15.66
CA GLY A 239 35.74 -0.98 16.86
C GLY A 239 34.48 -0.11 16.77
N ARG A 240 33.89 0.18 17.94
CA ARG A 240 32.74 1.08 18.09
C ARG A 240 33.18 2.53 17.89
N LEU A 241 32.67 3.20 16.87
CA LEU A 241 32.62 4.66 16.84
C LEU A 241 31.52 5.12 17.79
N ILE A 242 31.91 5.69 18.94
CA ILE A 242 30.98 6.32 19.88
C ILE A 242 30.94 7.80 19.51
N THR A 243 29.87 8.25 18.87
CA THR A 243 29.66 9.69 18.61
C THR A 243 29.38 10.38 19.95
N VAL A 244 30.40 11.03 20.52
CA VAL A 244 30.23 11.90 21.69
C VAL A 244 29.87 13.29 21.15
N ARG A 245 28.63 13.75 21.36
CA ARG A 245 28.31 15.18 21.24
C ARG A 245 29.05 15.92 22.36
N SER A 246 30.28 16.35 22.09
CA SER A 246 30.98 17.28 22.96
C SER A 246 30.38 18.66 22.73
N GLN A 247 29.60 19.17 23.68
CA GLN A 247 29.31 20.60 23.73
C GLN A 247 30.62 21.33 24.03
N ILE A 248 31.27 21.84 22.99
CA ILE A 248 32.39 22.77 23.15
C ILE A 248 31.76 24.17 23.30
N GLY A 249 31.41 24.50 24.54
CA GLY A 249 30.90 25.80 24.96
C GLY A 249 31.31 26.07 26.42
N PRO A 250 31.41 27.33 26.86
CA PRO A 250 31.93 27.66 28.19
C PRO A 250 31.03 27.04 29.27
N LYS A 251 31.66 26.34 30.20
CA LYS A 251 31.05 25.63 31.35
C LYS A 251 29.88 26.41 31.95
N ALA A 252 28.67 25.88 31.80
CA ALA A 252 27.56 26.15 32.69
C ALA A 252 27.29 24.87 33.51
N ASP A 253 26.98 25.07 34.78
CA ASP A 253 27.05 24.09 35.85
C ASP A 253 26.39 22.73 35.55
N SER A 254 27.08 21.70 36.01
CA SER A 254 26.70 20.30 35.96
C SER A 254 25.41 20.03 36.75
N ALA A 255 24.26 20.16 36.09
CA ALA A 255 23.10 19.36 36.43
C ALA A 255 23.19 18.05 35.64
N LYS A 256 23.41 16.93 36.35
CA LYS A 256 23.19 15.59 35.80
C LYS A 256 21.74 15.51 35.33
N ALA A 257 21.49 15.71 34.04
CA ALA A 257 20.27 15.28 33.41
C ALA A 257 20.29 13.75 33.36
N ALA A 258 19.76 13.13 34.41
CA ALA A 258 19.35 11.74 34.37
C ALA A 258 18.22 11.64 33.33
N GLY A 259 18.50 11.02 32.18
CA GLY A 259 17.43 10.64 31.25
C GLY A 259 17.69 10.81 29.77
N ASP A 260 18.79 11.43 29.32
CA ASP A 260 19.11 11.39 27.90
C ASP A 260 19.73 10.02 27.57
N PRO A 261 19.06 9.16 26.79
CA PRO A 261 19.71 7.95 26.31
C PRO A 261 20.91 8.42 25.49
N ILE A 262 22.11 7.95 25.84
CA ILE A 262 23.22 7.93 24.90
C ILE A 262 22.66 7.19 23.68
N ALA A 263 22.30 7.94 22.63
CA ALA A 263 21.93 7.36 21.37
C ALA A 263 23.23 6.76 20.82
N ILE A 264 23.44 5.48 21.12
CA ILE A 264 24.51 4.71 20.52
C ILE A 264 24.07 4.50 19.06
N ALA A 265 24.35 5.51 18.23
CA ALA A 265 24.29 5.37 16.79
C ALA A 265 25.46 4.47 16.38
N ASP A 266 25.15 3.30 15.84
CA ASP A 266 26.17 2.42 15.30
C ASP A 266 26.56 2.91 13.90
N CYS A 267 27.68 3.62 13.86
CA CYS A 267 28.29 4.17 12.65
C CYS A 267 29.47 3.31 12.16
N SER A 268 29.53 2.02 12.51
CA SER A 268 30.71 1.17 12.26
C SER A 268 31.11 0.99 10.79
N ILE A 269 30.26 1.42 9.85
CA ILE A 269 30.53 1.41 8.40
C ILE A 269 30.51 2.81 7.76
N ALA A 270 30.36 3.88 8.55
CA ALA A 270 30.39 5.26 8.08
C ALA A 270 31.82 5.83 8.02
#